data_AF-A0A7X9E427-F1
#
_entry.id   AF-A0A7X9E427-F1
#
_cell.length_a   1.000
_cell.length_b   1.000
_cell.length_c   1.000
_cell.angle_alpha   90.00
_cell.angle_beta   90.00
_cell.angle_gamma   90.00
#
_symmetry.space_group_name_H-M   'P 1'
#
loop_
_entity.id
_entity.type
_entity.pdbx_description
1 polymer ?
#
loop_
_entity_poly.entity_id
_entity_poly.type
_entity_poly.pdbx_seq_one_letter_code
_entity_poly.pdbx_strand_id
1 'polypeptide(L)'
;MRLFENLNIDFMRKRNLFYLVSSVIIILGALSIIFRGLEFGIDFKGGSEIGIEFSNPIEIGEVRSEVEKIGLGNVEVKTFGGSTGILLRTELQEIPPSILPNVKSKIETIITNSIPGIQKQIIDSTLNSITYSFANDSTANLVSQKLNSAGFQTIELNDEETKNAIVVRLGISDWIKETLTEKFANNPFTVLKEERVGPKIGQELKRDAVVAVFLSLVVILIYLGFRFKFIFAVGAVAALFHDVLITLGIFSVLYGVIPGFNLEITTSVVAAFLTLVGYSINDT
;
A
#
# COMPACT_ATOMS: atom_id res chain seq x y z
N MET A 1 14.83 11.62 38.14
CA MET A 1 13.51 11.18 38.62
C MET A 1 13.71 10.23 39.80
N ARG A 2 13.32 10.62 41.02
CA ARG A 2 13.44 9.78 42.24
C ARG A 2 12.31 8.75 42.41
N LEU A 3 11.39 8.66 41.46
CA LEU A 3 10.19 7.82 41.53
C LEU A 3 10.50 6.31 41.44
N PHE A 4 11.67 5.93 40.92
CA PHE A 4 12.08 4.53 40.72
C PHE A 4 13.16 4.04 41.68
N GLU A 5 13.71 4.91 42.56
CA GLU A 5 14.85 4.56 43.42
C GLU A 5 14.53 3.46 44.45
N ASN A 6 13.25 3.31 44.85
CA ASN A 6 12.82 2.35 45.89
C ASN A 6 11.61 1.50 45.46
N LEU A 7 11.40 1.30 44.16
CA LEU A 7 10.27 0.54 43.66
C LEU A 7 10.54 -0.98 43.76
N ASN A 8 9.98 -1.63 44.78
CA ASN A 8 10.11 -3.08 44.99
C ASN A 8 8.86 -3.82 44.47
N ILE A 9 8.91 -4.27 43.21
CA ILE A 9 7.86 -5.07 42.59
C ILE A 9 8.24 -6.55 42.64
N ASP A 10 7.41 -7.36 43.28
CA ASP A 10 7.57 -8.81 43.31
C ASP A 10 7.05 -9.45 42.01
N PHE A 11 7.90 -9.48 40.98
CA PHE A 11 7.63 -10.14 39.70
C PHE A 11 7.47 -11.65 39.84
N MET A 12 8.21 -12.26 40.79
CA MET A 12 8.24 -13.71 40.97
C MET A 12 6.92 -14.26 41.47
N ARG A 13 6.24 -13.55 42.38
CA ARG A 13 4.89 -13.90 42.85
C ARG A 13 3.84 -13.78 41.76
N LYS A 14 3.99 -12.83 40.83
CA LYS A 14 3.01 -12.54 39.77
C LYS A 14 3.25 -13.27 38.46
N ARG A 15 4.36 -14.01 38.31
CA ARG A 15 4.75 -14.66 37.04
C ARG A 15 3.64 -15.49 36.39
N ASN A 16 2.89 -16.27 37.19
CA ASN A 16 1.83 -17.15 36.67
C ASN A 16 0.67 -16.35 36.06
N LEU A 17 0.38 -15.16 36.60
CA LEU A 17 -0.62 -14.26 36.04
C LEU A 17 -0.15 -13.72 34.68
N PHE A 18 1.11 -13.28 34.58
CA PHE A 18 1.66 -12.79 33.32
C PHE A 18 1.74 -13.88 32.25
N TYR A 19 2.15 -15.09 32.62
CA TYR A 19 2.13 -16.24 31.70
C TYR A 19 0.72 -16.58 31.23
N LEU A 20 -0.27 -16.52 32.12
CA LEU A 20 -1.66 -16.75 31.74
C LEU A 20 -2.14 -15.68 30.75
N VAL A 21 -1.93 -14.40 31.06
CA VAL A 21 -2.33 -13.28 30.21
C VAL A 21 -1.66 -13.38 28.83
N SER A 22 -0.36 -13.63 28.79
CA SER A 22 0.35 -13.70 27.51
C SER A 22 -0.04 -14.93 26.69
N SER A 23 -0.25 -16.08 27.35
CA SER A 23 -0.74 -17.30 26.68
C SER A 23 -2.13 -17.07 26.07
N VAL A 24 -3.03 -16.36 26.76
CA VAL A 24 -4.35 -16.01 26.21
C VAL A 24 -4.19 -15.12 24.97
N ILE A 25 -3.33 -14.11 25.01
CA ILE A 25 -3.07 -13.24 23.86
C ILE A 25 -2.50 -14.03 22.68
N ILE A 26 -1.54 -14.92 22.91
CA ILE A 26 -0.95 -15.78 21.89
C ILE A 26 -2.02 -16.69 21.28
N ILE A 27 -2.87 -17.32 22.10
CA ILE A 27 -3.93 -18.21 21.61
C ILE A 27 -4.92 -17.42 20.75
N LEU A 28 -5.38 -16.26 21.18
CA LEU A 28 -6.27 -15.40 20.40
C LEU A 28 -5.64 -14.95 19.09
N GLY A 29 -4.37 -14.54 19.14
CA GLY A 29 -3.57 -14.17 17.97
C GLY A 29 -3.41 -15.32 16.99
N ALA A 30 -3.03 -16.51 17.48
CA ALA A 30 -2.87 -17.71 16.66
C ALA A 30 -4.18 -18.16 16.02
N LEU A 31 -5.29 -18.14 16.77
CA LEU A 31 -6.63 -18.42 16.21
C LEU A 31 -6.99 -17.39 15.13
N SER A 32 -6.72 -16.10 15.35
CA SER A 32 -6.93 -15.07 14.33
C SER A 32 -6.10 -15.35 13.07
N ILE A 33 -4.82 -15.67 13.21
CA ILE A 33 -3.94 -16.00 12.07
C ILE A 33 -4.46 -17.25 11.33
N ILE A 34 -4.91 -18.28 12.04
CA ILE A 34 -5.43 -19.51 11.41
C ILE A 34 -6.73 -19.26 10.64
N PHE A 35 -7.67 -18.48 11.21
CA PHE A 35 -8.99 -18.29 10.60
C PHE A 35 -9.08 -17.10 9.63
N ARG A 36 -8.31 -16.04 9.85
CA ARG A 36 -8.31 -14.82 9.03
C ARG A 36 -7.06 -14.66 8.17
N GLY A 37 -5.95 -15.25 8.57
CA GLY A 37 -4.65 -15.03 7.94
C GLY A 37 -3.95 -13.77 8.43
N LEU A 38 -2.83 -13.48 7.77
CA LEU A 38 -2.11 -12.21 7.87
C LEU A 38 -2.43 -11.39 6.62
N GLU A 39 -2.73 -10.11 6.81
CA GLU A 39 -2.93 -9.23 5.68
C GLU A 39 -1.58 -8.73 5.16
N PHE A 40 -1.32 -8.93 3.87
CA PHE A 40 -0.12 -8.44 3.20
C PHE A 40 -0.42 -7.14 2.45
N GLY A 41 0.52 -6.19 2.52
CA GLY A 41 0.45 -4.96 1.76
C GLY A 41 0.82 -5.14 0.29
N ILE A 42 0.78 -4.04 -0.46
CA ILE A 42 1.00 -4.02 -1.90
C ILE A 42 2.38 -4.55 -2.32
N ASP A 43 3.40 -4.35 -1.48
CA ASP A 43 4.77 -4.86 -1.68
C ASP A 43 4.81 -6.37 -1.98
N PHE A 44 3.93 -7.14 -1.34
CA PHE A 44 3.92 -8.60 -1.45
C PHE A 44 2.75 -9.13 -2.27
N LYS A 45 1.62 -8.42 -2.31
CA LYS A 45 0.47 -8.79 -3.14
C LYS A 45 0.72 -8.46 -4.61
N GLY A 46 1.44 -7.38 -4.90
CA GLY A 46 1.51 -6.80 -6.25
C GLY A 46 0.21 -6.12 -6.65
N GLY A 47 0.25 -5.32 -7.72
CA GLY A 47 -0.90 -4.56 -8.22
C GLY A 47 -0.71 -3.05 -8.16
N SER A 48 -1.82 -2.34 -8.04
CA SER A 48 -1.88 -0.88 -7.94
C SER A 48 -2.62 -0.45 -6.68
N GLU A 49 -2.07 0.56 -6.01
CA GLU A 49 -2.62 1.18 -4.81
C GLU A 49 -2.63 2.71 -4.97
N ILE A 50 -3.75 3.31 -4.61
CA ILE A 50 -3.90 4.76 -4.58
C ILE A 50 -4.58 5.18 -3.27
N GLY A 51 -3.91 6.05 -2.52
CA GLY A 51 -4.45 6.73 -1.35
C GLY A 51 -4.85 8.14 -1.72
N ILE A 52 -6.12 8.47 -1.53
CA ILE A 52 -6.68 9.81 -1.75
C ILE A 52 -7.27 10.36 -0.45
N GLU A 53 -7.32 11.68 -0.34
CA GLU A 53 -7.96 12.39 0.77
C GLU A 53 -8.97 13.39 0.24
N PHE A 54 -10.24 13.18 0.57
CA PHE A 54 -11.33 14.07 0.24
C PHE A 54 -11.35 15.30 1.14
N SER A 55 -11.84 16.42 0.62
CA SER A 55 -11.96 17.67 1.38
C SER A 55 -12.98 17.58 2.53
N ASN A 56 -14.04 16.78 2.35
CA ASN A 56 -15.06 16.50 3.35
C ASN A 56 -15.18 14.99 3.59
N PRO A 57 -15.62 14.56 4.79
CA PRO A 57 -15.88 13.15 5.08
C PRO A 57 -16.75 12.49 4.02
N ILE A 58 -16.42 11.25 3.66
CA ILE A 58 -17.13 10.50 2.61
C ILE A 58 -17.44 9.09 3.09
N GLU A 59 -18.60 8.57 2.69
CA GLU A 59 -18.95 7.18 2.99
C GLU A 59 -18.21 6.22 2.05
N ILE A 60 -17.51 5.26 2.66
CA ILE A 60 -16.74 4.24 1.92
C ILE A 60 -17.60 3.42 0.95
N GLY A 61 -18.87 3.22 1.29
CA GLY A 61 -19.83 2.50 0.45
C GLY A 61 -20.12 3.22 -0.87
N GLU A 62 -20.19 4.55 -0.85
CA GLU A 62 -20.38 5.36 -2.05
C GLU A 62 -19.19 5.22 -2.98
N VAL A 63 -17.97 5.41 -2.45
CA VAL A 63 -16.73 5.27 -3.23
C VAL A 63 -16.60 3.86 -3.80
N ARG A 64 -16.86 2.82 -2.99
CA ARG A 64 -16.84 1.42 -3.45
C ARG A 64 -17.81 1.19 -4.61
N SER A 65 -19.04 1.69 -4.50
CA SER A 65 -20.06 1.50 -5.53
C SER A 65 -19.70 2.15 -6.86
N GLU A 66 -19.02 3.31 -6.84
CA GLU A 66 -18.57 3.96 -8.06
C GLU A 66 -17.37 3.24 -8.67
N VAL A 67 -16.45 2.76 -7.85
CA VAL A 67 -15.23 2.08 -8.30
C VAL A 67 -15.51 0.70 -8.90
N GLU A 68 -16.48 -0.04 -8.36
CA GLU A 68 -16.91 -1.32 -8.92
C GLU A 68 -17.45 -1.18 -10.37
N LYS A 69 -18.03 -0.02 -10.71
CA LYS A 69 -18.54 0.26 -12.07
C LYS A 69 -17.44 0.56 -13.09
N ILE A 70 -16.21 0.81 -12.63
CA ILE A 70 -15.06 1.17 -13.48
C ILE A 70 -14.56 -0.04 -14.31
N GLY A 71 -14.91 -1.26 -13.90
CA GLY A 71 -14.57 -2.48 -14.64
C GLY A 71 -13.15 -2.98 -14.39
N LEU A 72 -12.53 -2.58 -13.27
CA LEU A 72 -11.20 -3.04 -12.82
C LEU A 72 -11.26 -4.35 -12.02
N GLY A 73 -12.40 -5.04 -12.02
CA GLY A 73 -12.62 -6.24 -11.22
C GLY A 73 -12.75 -5.93 -9.74
N ASN A 74 -12.12 -6.75 -8.89
CA ASN A 74 -12.18 -6.56 -7.44
C ASN A 74 -11.24 -5.40 -7.05
N VAL A 75 -11.81 -4.24 -6.72
CA VAL A 75 -11.08 -3.12 -6.14
C VAL A 75 -11.41 -3.05 -4.65
N GLU A 76 -10.40 -3.30 -3.84
CA GLU A 76 -10.48 -3.15 -2.40
C GLU A 76 -10.52 -1.65 -2.06
N VAL A 77 -11.55 -1.23 -1.33
CA VAL A 77 -11.70 0.15 -0.85
C VAL A 77 -11.71 0.13 0.67
N LYS A 78 -10.76 0.86 1.27
CA LYS A 78 -10.51 0.97 2.72
C LYS A 78 -10.44 2.43 3.14
N THR A 79 -10.74 2.69 4.41
CA THR A 79 -10.48 3.98 5.04
C THR A 79 -8.98 4.13 5.36
N PHE A 80 -8.42 5.32 5.16
CA PHE A 80 -7.02 5.63 5.42
C PHE A 80 -6.91 7.00 6.08
N GLY A 81 -6.15 7.14 7.17
CA GLY A 81 -5.88 8.46 7.76
C GLY A 81 -7.07 9.19 8.42
N GLY A 82 -8.26 8.58 8.52
CA GLY A 82 -9.45 9.19 9.15
C GLY A 82 -10.69 9.08 8.27
N SER A 83 -11.73 9.88 8.50
CA SER A 83 -13.00 9.80 7.74
C SER A 83 -12.95 10.42 6.33
N THR A 84 -11.86 11.11 5.99
CA THR A 84 -11.66 11.80 4.71
C THR A 84 -10.79 11.00 3.74
N GLY A 85 -9.88 10.16 4.26
CA GLY A 85 -8.95 9.42 3.43
C GLY A 85 -9.46 8.04 3.05
N ILE A 86 -9.23 7.69 1.79
CA ILE A 86 -9.62 6.44 1.17
C ILE A 86 -8.39 5.82 0.50
N LEU A 87 -8.18 4.53 0.74
CA LEU A 87 -7.22 3.71 0.04
C LEU A 87 -7.97 2.79 -0.92
N LEU A 88 -7.62 2.84 -2.20
CA LEU A 88 -8.10 1.94 -3.23
C LEU A 88 -6.97 1.05 -3.69
N ARG A 89 -7.24 -0.26 -3.80
CA ARG A 89 -6.25 -1.25 -4.21
C ARG A 89 -6.85 -2.25 -5.18
N THR A 90 -6.09 -2.58 -6.22
CA THR A 90 -6.42 -3.67 -7.15
C THR A 90 -5.19 -4.52 -7.42
N GLU A 91 -5.39 -5.80 -7.71
CA GLU A 91 -4.32 -6.73 -8.11
C GLU A 91 -3.86 -6.48 -9.56
N LEU A 92 -4.66 -5.74 -10.34
CA LEU A 92 -4.31 -5.32 -11.69
C LEU A 92 -3.16 -4.31 -11.67
N GLN A 93 -2.35 -4.32 -12.72
CA GLN A 93 -1.21 -3.41 -12.89
C GLN A 93 -1.30 -2.56 -14.16
N GLU A 94 -2.13 -3.00 -15.10
CA GLU A 94 -2.42 -2.35 -16.36
C GLU A 94 -3.94 -2.34 -16.56
N ILE A 95 -4.42 -1.36 -17.33
CA ILE A 95 -5.83 -1.25 -17.63
C ILE A 95 -6.25 -2.45 -18.51
N PRO A 96 -7.31 -3.19 -18.14
CA PRO A 96 -7.76 -4.32 -18.95
C PRO A 96 -8.08 -3.90 -20.39
N PRO A 97 -7.78 -4.74 -21.41
CA PRO A 97 -8.08 -4.43 -22.80
C PRO A 97 -9.56 -4.11 -23.08
N SER A 98 -10.46 -4.66 -22.28
CA SER A 98 -11.91 -4.37 -22.34
C SER A 98 -12.26 -2.94 -21.93
N ILE A 99 -11.44 -2.31 -21.08
CA ILE A 99 -11.67 -0.96 -20.53
C ILE A 99 -10.89 0.10 -21.32
N LEU A 100 -9.77 -0.27 -21.96
CA LEU A 100 -8.96 0.64 -22.76
C LEU A 100 -9.77 1.53 -23.72
N PRO A 101 -10.75 1.04 -24.50
CA PRO A 101 -11.54 1.89 -25.39
C PRO A 101 -12.28 3.03 -24.66
N ASN A 102 -12.78 2.78 -23.45
CA ASN A 102 -13.48 3.78 -22.63
C ASN A 102 -12.51 4.85 -22.15
N VAL A 103 -11.32 4.44 -21.71
CA VAL A 103 -10.25 5.36 -21.29
C VAL A 103 -9.81 6.24 -22.45
N LYS A 104 -9.57 5.64 -23.62
CA LYS A 104 -9.25 6.38 -24.85
C LYS A 104 -10.35 7.37 -25.20
N SER A 105 -11.61 6.93 -25.22
CA SER A 105 -12.75 7.79 -25.52
C SER A 105 -12.86 8.99 -24.56
N LYS A 106 -12.56 8.78 -23.28
CA LYS A 106 -12.58 9.85 -22.28
C LYS A 106 -11.46 10.87 -22.49
N ILE A 107 -10.23 10.39 -22.73
CA ILE A 107 -9.09 11.26 -23.10
C ILE A 107 -9.43 12.07 -24.36
N GLU A 108 -9.98 11.42 -25.40
CA GLU A 108 -10.39 12.10 -26.63
C GLU A 108 -11.46 13.18 -26.39
N THR A 109 -12.39 12.90 -25.49
CA THR A 109 -13.43 13.86 -25.09
C THR A 109 -12.83 15.07 -24.38
N ILE A 110 -11.88 14.86 -23.46
CA ILE A 110 -11.18 15.95 -22.76
C ILE A 110 -10.38 16.81 -23.76
N ILE A 111 -9.64 16.19 -24.66
CA ILE A 111 -8.85 16.89 -25.69
C ILE A 111 -9.77 17.74 -26.57
N THR A 112 -10.88 17.16 -27.04
CA THR A 112 -11.81 17.83 -27.97
C THR A 112 -12.60 18.95 -27.30
N ASN A 113 -13.02 18.76 -26.05
CA ASN A 113 -13.72 19.81 -25.28
C ASN A 113 -12.79 20.95 -24.86
N SER A 114 -11.48 20.69 -24.76
CA SER A 114 -10.49 21.72 -24.42
C SER A 114 -10.30 22.74 -25.55
N ILE A 115 -10.28 22.27 -26.81
CA ILE A 115 -10.11 23.13 -27.98
C ILE A 115 -11.00 22.59 -29.13
N PRO A 116 -12.13 23.27 -29.45
CA PRO A 116 -12.99 22.88 -30.56
C PRO A 116 -12.23 22.91 -31.90
N GLY A 117 -12.29 21.81 -32.66
CA GLY A 117 -11.62 21.70 -33.96
C GLY A 117 -10.11 21.45 -33.90
N ILE A 118 -9.59 21.02 -32.75
CA ILE A 118 -8.17 20.69 -32.58
C ILE A 118 -7.67 19.66 -33.60
N GLN A 119 -6.62 20.02 -34.34
CA GLN A 119 -5.89 19.08 -35.17
C GLN A 119 -4.93 18.27 -34.30
N LYS A 120 -5.09 16.95 -34.33
CA LYS A 120 -4.26 15.99 -33.59
C LYS A 120 -3.96 14.77 -34.45
N GLN A 121 -2.80 14.17 -34.21
CA GLN A 121 -2.42 12.90 -34.82
C GLN A 121 -1.95 11.95 -33.72
N ILE A 122 -2.39 10.69 -33.77
CA ILE A 122 -1.86 9.64 -32.89
C ILE A 122 -0.57 9.13 -33.54
N ILE A 123 0.57 9.35 -32.88
CA ILE A 123 1.88 8.86 -33.32
C ILE A 123 2.07 7.41 -32.91
N ASP A 124 1.69 7.08 -31.68
CA ASP A 124 1.86 5.76 -31.10
C ASP A 124 0.74 5.45 -30.10
N SER A 125 0.39 4.17 -29.97
CA SER A 125 -0.58 3.71 -28.97
C SER A 125 -0.18 2.34 -28.45
N THR A 126 0.20 2.30 -27.18
CA THR A 126 0.54 1.08 -26.45
C THR A 126 -0.56 0.75 -25.44
N LEU A 127 -0.34 -0.28 -24.63
CA LEU A 127 -1.20 -0.61 -23.48
C LEU A 127 -1.10 0.45 -22.36
N ASN A 128 0.05 1.10 -22.24
CA ASN A 128 0.40 1.94 -21.09
C ASN A 128 0.52 3.42 -21.44
N SER A 129 0.38 3.78 -22.73
CA SER A 129 0.45 5.16 -23.19
C SER A 129 -0.20 5.38 -24.56
N ILE A 130 -0.54 6.64 -24.83
CA ILE A 130 -0.90 7.13 -26.16
C ILE A 130 -0.12 8.40 -26.43
N THR A 131 0.51 8.48 -27.58
CA THR A 131 1.28 9.64 -28.00
C THR A 131 0.48 10.45 -29.01
N TYR A 132 0.14 11.69 -28.65
CA TYR A 132 -0.57 12.63 -29.50
C TYR A 132 0.40 13.71 -29.98
N SER A 133 0.38 14.03 -31.27
CA SER A 133 0.98 15.23 -31.84
C SER A 133 -0.09 16.28 -32.12
N PHE A 134 0.25 17.54 -31.91
CA PHE A 134 -0.62 18.69 -32.14
C PHE A 134 0.00 19.69 -33.12
N ALA A 135 -0.77 20.68 -33.56
CA ALA A 135 -0.30 21.67 -34.51
C ALA A 135 0.93 22.48 -34.02
N ASN A 136 1.07 22.70 -32.71
CA ASN A 136 2.19 23.41 -32.12
C ASN A 136 2.37 23.09 -30.63
N ASP A 137 3.54 23.44 -30.09
CA ASP A 137 3.98 23.20 -28.71
C ASP A 137 3.02 23.86 -27.69
N SER A 138 2.50 25.06 -27.99
CA SER A 138 1.54 25.75 -27.11
C SER A 138 0.23 24.97 -26.95
N THR A 139 -0.23 24.34 -28.03
CA THR A 139 -1.43 23.49 -28.03
C THR A 139 -1.17 22.22 -27.22
N ALA A 140 -0.02 21.59 -27.42
CA ALA A 140 0.42 20.42 -26.66
C ALA A 140 0.42 20.71 -25.15
N ASN A 141 0.99 21.84 -24.74
CA ASN A 141 1.08 22.24 -23.33
C ASN A 141 -0.31 22.52 -22.72
N LEU A 142 -1.22 23.16 -23.47
CA LEU A 142 -2.58 23.40 -22.98
C LEU A 142 -3.34 22.09 -22.78
N VAL A 143 -3.23 21.16 -23.74
CA VAL A 143 -3.85 19.84 -23.62
C VAL A 143 -3.25 19.04 -22.47
N SER A 144 -1.91 19.07 -22.33
CA SER A 144 -1.17 18.47 -21.23
C SER A 144 -1.70 18.96 -19.88
N GLN A 145 -1.83 20.28 -19.69
CA GLN A 145 -2.39 20.86 -18.45
C GLN A 145 -3.83 20.40 -18.19
N LYS A 146 -4.67 20.32 -19.22
CA LYS A 146 -6.07 19.89 -19.08
C LYS A 146 -6.18 18.42 -18.71
N LEU A 147 -5.39 17.55 -19.32
CA LEU A 147 -5.33 16.13 -18.98
C LEU A 147 -4.80 15.90 -17.56
N ASN A 148 -3.74 16.62 -17.18
CA ASN A 148 -3.23 16.60 -15.80
C ASN A 148 -4.29 17.04 -14.79
N SER A 149 -5.07 18.09 -15.10
CA SER A 149 -6.18 18.54 -14.23
C SER A 149 -7.33 17.54 -14.15
N ALA A 150 -7.51 16.68 -15.16
CA ALA A 150 -8.48 15.60 -15.17
C ALA A 150 -7.96 14.31 -14.51
N GLY A 151 -6.71 14.29 -14.03
CA GLY A 151 -6.10 13.18 -13.32
C GLY A 151 -5.22 12.25 -14.17
N PHE A 152 -5.07 12.50 -15.49
CA PHE A 152 -4.16 11.76 -16.35
C PHE A 152 -2.74 12.32 -16.30
N GLN A 153 -1.73 11.47 -16.19
CA GLN A 153 -0.33 11.93 -16.29
C GLN A 153 0.09 12.12 -17.75
N THR A 154 0.64 13.28 -18.07
CA THR A 154 1.23 13.57 -19.38
C THR A 154 2.74 13.81 -19.29
N ILE A 155 3.46 13.44 -20.34
CA ILE A 155 4.87 13.77 -20.55
C ILE A 155 4.97 14.54 -21.86
N GLU A 156 5.50 15.75 -21.79
CA GLU A 156 5.84 16.55 -22.97
C GLU A 156 7.18 16.04 -23.53
N LEU A 157 7.24 15.86 -24.85
CA LEU A 157 8.48 15.48 -25.53
C LEU A 157 9.25 16.74 -25.90
N ASN A 158 10.56 16.74 -25.64
CA ASN A 158 11.43 17.92 -25.82
C ASN A 158 12.38 17.81 -27.00
N ASP A 159 12.25 16.77 -27.85
CA ASP A 159 13.09 16.63 -29.04
C ASP A 159 12.61 17.59 -30.14
N GLU A 160 13.54 18.13 -30.94
CA GLU A 160 13.22 19.14 -31.98
C GLU A 160 12.15 18.66 -32.98
N GLU A 161 12.09 17.35 -33.25
CA GLU A 161 11.11 16.74 -34.15
C GLU A 161 9.75 16.43 -33.49
N THR A 162 9.67 16.37 -32.15
CA THR A 162 8.48 15.91 -31.40
C THR A 162 8.00 16.89 -30.33
N LYS A 163 8.55 18.11 -30.29
CA LYS A 163 8.17 19.20 -29.36
C LYS A 163 6.68 19.57 -29.31
N ASN A 164 5.91 19.17 -30.32
CA ASN A 164 4.47 19.36 -30.40
C ASN A 164 3.67 18.11 -29.95
N ALA A 165 4.35 17.11 -29.39
CA ALA A 165 3.75 15.85 -28.98
C ALA A 165 3.76 15.66 -27.47
N ILE A 166 2.72 15.01 -26.97
CA ILE A 166 2.58 14.60 -25.57
C ILE A 166 2.33 13.11 -25.51
N VAL A 167 2.92 12.47 -24.51
CA VAL A 167 2.64 11.08 -24.14
C VAL A 167 1.67 11.10 -22.97
N VAL A 168 0.46 10.62 -23.18
CA VAL A 168 -0.54 10.42 -22.11
C VAL A 168 -0.33 9.02 -21.55
N ARG A 169 0.00 8.91 -20.27
CA ARG A 169 0.12 7.62 -19.58
C ARG A 169 -1.26 7.05 -19.30
N LEU A 170 -1.38 5.74 -19.46
CA LEU A 170 -2.58 4.98 -19.16
C LEU A 170 -2.30 4.15 -17.90
N GLY A 171 -2.66 4.72 -16.75
CA GLY A 171 -2.58 4.06 -15.45
C GLY A 171 -3.95 3.71 -14.90
N ILE A 172 -4.01 2.63 -14.11
CA ILE A 172 -5.19 2.31 -13.29
C ILE A 172 -5.48 3.46 -12.34
N SER A 173 -4.45 4.02 -11.70
CA SER A 173 -4.58 5.17 -10.80
C SER A 173 -5.17 6.38 -11.54
N ASP A 174 -4.73 6.66 -12.76
CA ASP A 174 -5.23 7.77 -13.57
C ASP A 174 -6.71 7.58 -13.91
N TRP A 175 -7.09 6.35 -14.28
CA TRP A 175 -8.47 6.00 -14.57
C TRP A 175 -9.38 6.12 -13.33
N ILE A 176 -8.92 5.66 -12.17
CA ILE A 176 -9.63 5.83 -10.89
C ILE A 176 -9.77 7.31 -10.54
N LYS A 177 -8.69 8.11 -10.61
CA LYS A 177 -8.70 9.53 -10.29
C LYS A 177 -9.68 10.30 -11.16
N GLU A 178 -9.66 10.04 -12.47
CA GLU A 178 -10.56 10.67 -13.42
C GLU A 178 -12.02 10.37 -13.07
N THR A 179 -12.37 9.09 -12.91
CA THR A 179 -13.75 8.70 -12.62
C THR A 179 -14.23 9.27 -11.29
N LEU A 180 -13.40 9.22 -10.25
CA LEU A 180 -13.76 9.78 -8.94
C LEU A 180 -13.89 11.31 -8.99
N THR A 181 -13.05 11.99 -9.77
CA THR A 181 -13.14 13.45 -9.94
C THR A 181 -14.45 13.85 -10.61
N GLU A 182 -14.87 13.10 -11.63
CA GLU A 182 -16.16 13.31 -12.29
C GLU A 182 -17.34 13.07 -11.34
N LYS A 183 -17.32 11.96 -10.59
CA LYS A 183 -18.43 11.57 -9.71
C LYS A 183 -18.55 12.43 -8.46
N PHE A 184 -17.43 12.83 -7.89
CA PHE A 184 -17.35 13.58 -6.64
C PHE A 184 -16.90 15.04 -6.89
N ALA A 185 -17.38 15.67 -7.96
CA ALA A 185 -17.01 17.04 -8.32
C ALA A 185 -17.26 18.08 -7.19
N ASN A 186 -18.22 17.82 -6.29
CA ASN A 186 -18.54 18.67 -5.14
C ASN A 186 -17.68 18.38 -3.89
N ASN A 187 -16.85 17.35 -3.93
CA ASN A 187 -15.94 16.97 -2.84
C ASN A 187 -14.57 16.62 -3.46
N PRO A 188 -13.76 17.63 -3.80
CA PRO A 188 -12.46 17.38 -4.43
C PRO A 188 -11.53 16.63 -3.47
N PHE A 189 -10.61 15.86 -4.03
CA PHE A 189 -9.63 15.09 -3.27
C PHE A 189 -8.19 15.39 -3.72
N THR A 190 -7.24 15.10 -2.85
CA THR A 190 -5.81 15.11 -3.14
C THR A 190 -5.27 13.68 -3.14
N VAL A 191 -4.21 13.41 -3.90
CA VAL A 191 -3.54 12.11 -3.89
C VAL A 191 -2.44 12.15 -2.82
N LEU A 192 -2.58 11.31 -1.80
CA LEU A 192 -1.59 11.16 -0.72
C LEU A 192 -0.54 10.10 -1.06
N LYS A 193 -0.94 9.06 -1.79
CA LYS A 193 -0.11 7.90 -2.08
C LYS A 193 -0.49 7.31 -3.43
N GLU A 194 0.50 6.94 -4.24
CA GLU A 194 0.28 6.18 -5.47
C GLU A 194 1.44 5.18 -5.62
N GLU A 195 1.13 3.89 -5.56
CA GLU A 195 2.11 2.80 -5.64
C GLU A 195 1.67 1.77 -6.67
N ARG A 196 2.65 1.25 -7.42
CA ARG A 196 2.43 0.13 -8.34
C ARG A 196 3.58 -0.86 -8.21
N VAL A 197 3.23 -2.11 -7.95
CA VAL A 197 4.21 -3.19 -7.75
C VAL A 197 3.94 -4.29 -8.77
N GLY A 198 4.95 -4.60 -9.58
CA GLY A 198 4.90 -5.68 -10.57
C GLY A 198 4.78 -7.06 -9.91
N PRO A 199 4.23 -8.10 -10.56
CA PRO A 199 3.96 -9.38 -9.91
C PRO A 199 5.28 -10.12 -9.63
N LYS A 200 6.25 -9.98 -10.54
CA LYS A 200 7.61 -10.48 -10.38
C LYS A 200 8.34 -9.79 -9.24
N ILE A 201 8.23 -8.46 -9.15
CA ILE A 201 8.87 -7.66 -8.09
C ILE A 201 8.24 -8.04 -6.73
N GLY A 202 6.91 -8.13 -6.65
CA GLY A 202 6.25 -8.51 -5.40
C GLY A 202 6.58 -9.92 -4.94
N GLN A 203 6.68 -10.88 -5.87
CA GLN A 203 7.13 -12.24 -5.56
C GLN A 203 8.59 -12.28 -5.08
N GLU A 204 9.47 -11.48 -5.69
CA GLU A 204 10.86 -11.34 -5.28
C GLU A 204 10.97 -10.72 -3.89
N LEU A 205 10.29 -9.60 -3.63
CA LEU A 205 10.23 -8.96 -2.31
C LEU A 205 9.68 -9.90 -1.25
N LYS A 206 8.64 -10.67 -1.56
CA LYS A 206 8.08 -11.67 -0.63
C LYS A 206 9.08 -12.77 -0.30
N ARG A 207 9.75 -13.33 -1.31
CA ARG A 207 10.79 -14.34 -1.11
C ARG A 207 11.94 -13.78 -0.27
N ASP A 208 12.41 -12.59 -0.61
CA ASP A 208 13.56 -11.97 0.03
C ASP A 208 13.24 -11.60 1.49
N ALA A 209 12.02 -11.15 1.78
CA ALA A 209 11.54 -10.95 3.14
C ALA A 209 11.53 -12.26 3.95
N VAL A 210 11.04 -13.36 3.37
CA VAL A 210 11.05 -14.69 4.03
C VAL A 210 12.47 -15.16 4.29
N VAL A 211 13.38 -15.00 3.31
CA VAL A 211 14.79 -15.35 3.46
C VAL A 211 15.47 -14.49 4.53
N ALA A 212 15.21 -13.19 4.56
CA ALA A 212 15.75 -12.28 5.56
C ALA A 212 15.31 -12.66 6.97
N VAL A 213 14.03 -12.96 7.17
CA VAL A 213 13.50 -13.45 8.45
C VAL A 213 14.16 -14.75 8.87
N PHE A 214 14.25 -15.72 7.97
CA PHE A 214 14.88 -17.01 8.28
C PHE A 214 16.37 -16.86 8.62
N LEU A 215 17.14 -16.13 7.80
CA LEU A 215 18.56 -15.90 8.05
C LEU A 215 18.80 -15.13 9.35
N SER A 216 17.96 -14.12 9.64
CA SER A 216 18.04 -13.38 10.90
C SER A 216 17.83 -14.29 12.11
N LEU A 217 16.85 -15.20 12.04
CA LEU A 217 16.57 -16.17 13.09
C LEU A 217 17.79 -17.08 13.31
N VAL A 218 18.40 -17.59 12.24
CA VAL A 218 19.61 -18.43 12.34
C VAL A 218 20.75 -17.66 13.00
N VAL A 219 21.03 -16.43 12.57
CA VAL A 219 22.10 -15.59 13.13
C VAL A 219 21.86 -15.32 14.61
N ILE A 220 20.61 -15.03 14.98
CA ILE A 220 20.19 -14.83 16.37
C ILE A 220 20.40 -16.08 17.22
N LEU A 221 19.98 -17.25 16.73
CA LEU A 221 20.17 -18.51 17.46
C LEU A 221 21.65 -18.84 17.67
N ILE A 222 22.48 -18.58 16.66
CA ILE A 222 23.94 -18.71 16.77
C ILE A 222 24.48 -17.74 17.83
N TYR A 223 24.07 -16.47 17.78
CA TYR A 223 24.47 -15.46 18.75
C TYR A 223 24.09 -15.90 20.18
N LEU A 224 22.84 -16.31 20.41
CA LEU A 224 22.37 -16.79 21.71
C LEU A 224 23.17 -17.99 22.21
N GLY A 225 23.51 -18.92 21.31
CA GLY A 225 24.32 -20.10 21.63
C GLY A 225 25.73 -19.77 22.12
N PHE A 226 26.36 -18.72 21.59
CA PHE A 226 27.67 -18.25 22.06
C PHE A 226 27.58 -17.30 23.25
N ARG A 227 26.52 -16.49 23.32
CA ARG A 227 26.36 -15.43 24.31
C ARG A 227 25.94 -15.94 25.68
N PHE A 228 25.12 -17.00 25.73
CA PHE A 228 24.45 -17.49 26.94
C PHE A 228 24.82 -18.94 27.29
N LYS A 229 24.65 -19.30 28.57
CA LYS A 229 24.66 -20.71 28.98
C LYS A 229 23.42 -21.39 28.40
N PHE A 230 23.54 -22.68 28.04
CA PHE A 230 22.49 -23.44 27.37
C PHE A 230 21.08 -23.29 27.95
N ILE A 231 20.93 -23.36 29.28
CA ILE A 231 19.63 -23.22 29.97
C ILE A 231 19.01 -21.84 29.74
N PHE A 232 19.82 -20.78 29.75
CA PHE A 232 19.36 -19.42 29.49
C PHE A 232 19.12 -19.19 27.99
N ALA A 233 19.91 -19.81 27.11
CA ALA A 233 19.70 -19.72 25.66
C ALA A 233 18.33 -20.31 25.25
N VAL A 234 17.93 -21.45 25.82
CA VAL A 234 16.59 -22.03 25.56
C VAL A 234 15.48 -21.11 26.05
N GLY A 235 15.64 -20.51 27.24
CA GLY A 235 14.71 -19.51 27.76
C GLY A 235 14.61 -18.28 26.86
N ALA A 236 15.75 -17.81 26.34
CA ALA A 236 15.79 -16.65 25.45
C ALA A 236 15.10 -16.92 24.11
N VAL A 237 15.33 -18.09 23.51
CA VAL A 237 14.63 -18.51 22.30
C VAL A 237 13.11 -18.56 22.54
N ALA A 238 12.67 -19.13 23.66
CA ALA A 238 11.25 -19.19 24.00
C ALA A 238 10.63 -17.80 24.16
N ALA A 239 11.34 -16.85 24.77
CA ALA A 239 10.90 -15.46 24.89
C ALA A 239 10.80 -14.76 23.52
N LEU A 240 11.75 -14.97 22.61
CA LEU A 240 11.67 -14.40 21.25
C LEU A 240 10.50 -14.95 20.45
N PHE A 241 10.27 -16.27 20.49
CA PHE A 241 9.11 -16.86 19.83
C PHE A 241 7.81 -16.29 20.39
N HIS A 242 7.74 -16.11 21.72
CA HIS A 242 6.61 -15.46 22.37
C HIS A 242 6.36 -14.05 21.84
N ASP A 243 7.39 -13.20 21.77
CA ASP A 243 7.24 -11.81 21.32
C ASP A 243 6.83 -11.71 19.85
N VAL A 244 7.40 -12.55 18.99
CA VAL A 244 7.03 -12.63 17.56
C VAL A 244 5.58 -13.11 17.41
N LEU A 245 5.15 -14.12 18.16
CA LEU A 245 3.77 -14.61 18.09
C LEU A 245 2.75 -13.58 18.58
N ILE A 246 3.06 -12.85 19.66
CA ILE A 246 2.20 -11.77 20.14
C ILE A 246 2.11 -10.65 19.12
N THR A 247 3.24 -10.19 18.58
CA THR A 247 3.25 -9.11 17.58
C THR A 247 2.49 -9.48 16.32
N LEU A 248 2.73 -10.66 15.73
CA LEU A 248 1.97 -11.16 14.58
C LEU A 248 0.48 -11.36 14.92
N GLY A 249 0.19 -11.88 16.10
CA GLY A 249 -1.17 -12.08 16.58
C GLY A 249 -1.95 -10.77 16.69
N ILE A 250 -1.32 -9.73 17.24
CA ILE A 250 -1.91 -8.38 17.33
C ILE A 250 -2.16 -7.81 15.94
N PHE A 251 -1.21 -7.95 15.00
CA PHE A 251 -1.41 -7.51 13.61
C PHE A 251 -2.63 -8.20 12.97
N SER A 252 -2.79 -9.51 13.13
CA SER A 252 -3.95 -10.24 12.61
C SER A 252 -5.27 -9.86 13.29
N VAL A 253 -5.26 -9.74 14.63
CA VAL A 253 -6.49 -9.46 15.42
C VAL A 253 -6.99 -8.04 15.16
N LEU A 254 -6.08 -7.07 15.14
CA LEU A 254 -6.42 -5.64 15.00
C LEU A 254 -6.59 -5.20 13.55
N TYR A 255 -6.25 -6.04 12.58
CA TYR A 255 -6.48 -5.75 11.17
C TYR A 255 -7.97 -5.47 10.91
N GLY A 256 -8.27 -4.27 10.40
CA GLY A 256 -9.64 -3.81 10.11
C GLY A 256 -10.47 -3.43 11.34
N VAL A 257 -9.91 -3.46 12.55
CA VAL A 257 -10.65 -3.13 13.79
C VAL A 257 -10.61 -1.63 14.10
N ILE A 258 -9.45 -0.99 13.90
CA ILE A 258 -9.25 0.43 14.21
C ILE A 258 -9.39 1.25 12.92
N PRO A 259 -10.41 2.12 12.80
CA PRO A 259 -10.58 2.96 11.62
C PRO A 259 -9.35 3.82 11.34
N GLY A 260 -8.86 3.79 10.10
CA GLY A 260 -7.69 4.56 9.67
C GLY A 260 -6.33 3.92 9.98
N PHE A 261 -6.28 2.77 10.65
CA PHE A 261 -5.03 2.05 10.95
C PHE A 261 -4.91 0.76 10.14
N ASN A 262 -4.20 0.81 9.01
CA ASN A 262 -3.97 -0.35 8.15
C ASN A 262 -2.76 -1.17 8.64
N LEU A 263 -3.03 -2.19 9.45
CA LEU A 263 -2.05 -3.16 9.93
C LEU A 263 -1.78 -4.25 8.90
N GLU A 264 -1.05 -3.88 7.87
CA GLU A 264 -0.63 -4.80 6.81
C GLU A 264 0.86 -5.12 6.93
N ILE A 265 1.22 -6.35 6.59
CA ILE A 265 2.60 -6.78 6.50
C ILE A 265 3.17 -6.17 5.21
N THR A 266 4.00 -5.14 5.36
CA THR A 266 4.80 -4.51 4.29
C THR A 266 6.28 -4.79 4.51
N THR A 267 7.13 -4.43 3.54
CA THR A 267 8.58 -4.53 3.69
C THR A 267 9.09 -3.75 4.92
N SER A 268 8.54 -2.56 5.16
CA SER A 268 8.83 -1.75 6.35
C SER A 268 8.41 -2.43 7.66
N VAL A 269 7.27 -3.13 7.67
CA VAL A 269 6.82 -3.89 8.85
C VAL A 269 7.72 -5.09 9.11
N VAL A 270 8.15 -5.81 8.06
CA VAL A 270 9.12 -6.90 8.20
C VAL A 270 10.44 -6.38 8.78
N ALA A 271 10.95 -5.25 8.29
CA ALA A 271 12.16 -4.63 8.85
C ALA A 271 11.99 -4.20 10.32
N ALA A 272 10.82 -3.66 10.68
CA ALA A 272 10.48 -3.31 12.06
C ALA A 272 10.43 -4.56 12.96
N PHE A 273 9.89 -5.69 12.48
CA PHE A 273 9.89 -6.95 13.23
C PHE A 273 11.29 -7.50 13.43
N LEU A 274 12.14 -7.48 12.41
CA LEU A 274 13.55 -7.89 12.54
C LEU A 274 14.28 -7.06 13.60
N THR A 275 13.99 -5.77 13.63
CA THR A 275 14.54 -4.83 14.62
C THR A 275 14.00 -5.14 16.01
N LEU A 276 12.68 -5.34 16.16
CA LEU A 276 12.04 -5.69 17.42
C LEU A 276 12.63 -6.97 18.01
N VAL A 277 12.80 -8.02 17.19
CA VAL A 277 13.40 -9.28 17.64
C VAL A 277 14.85 -9.05 18.07
N GLY A 278 15.62 -8.29 17.30
CA GLY A 278 17.00 -7.96 17.65
C GLY A 278 17.14 -7.21 18.98
N TYR A 279 16.24 -6.24 19.24
CA TYR A 279 16.22 -5.51 20.51
C TYR A 279 15.69 -6.34 21.68
N SER A 280 14.66 -7.17 21.47
CA SER A 280 14.09 -8.02 22.53
C SER A 280 15.14 -8.97 23.14
N ILE A 281 16.09 -9.46 22.33
CA ILE A 281 17.23 -10.26 22.81
C ILE A 281 18.07 -9.54 23.86
N ASN A 282 18.26 -8.23 23.72
CA ASN A 282 19.15 -7.49 24.61
C ASN A 282 18.63 -7.48 26.05
N ASP A 283 17.32 -7.58 26.23
CA ASP A 283 16.66 -7.56 27.54
C ASP A 283 16.38 -8.98 28.09
N THR A 284 16.63 -10.02 27.30
CA THR A 284 16.31 -11.43 27.57
C THR A 284 17.51 -12.21 28.11
#